data_AF-A0A4Z2DW49-F1
#
_entry.id   AF-A0A4Z2DW49-F1
#
_cell.length_a   1.000
_cell.length_b   1.000
_cell.length_c   1.000
_cell.angle_alpha   90.00
_cell.angle_beta   90.00
_cell.angle_gamma   90.00
#
_symmetry.space_group_name_H-M   'P 1'
#
loop_
_entity.id
_entity.type
_entity.pdbx_description
1 polymer ?
#
loop_
_entity_poly.entity_id
_entity_poly.type
_entity_poly.pdbx_seq_one_letter_code
_entity_poly.pdbx_strand_id
1 'polypeptide(L)'
;MSTWPLSTFVSQASKSIILNLAASTYDGDLITKIVNKFKSSLSESTFQSILLKNPVAAFHFLNFLRQTGQLIRLKKYMKLLGFIRESEIPSYNQLMQKLMNLSSGHVDEVNKYLMQIAESEVASNPTVKFIFEISSELAVILDYQNSYEREWSLHYNELHTNANTQKLATTLPKSLLMQPLCETLSALVRMDHSLKSNSRAEVLGKKCKIADEQFKWLVVEPLVQSQNWDDLESLVLKKRSLSRRMEITIPSDRLILHFNSLGVPNNIIEGYLKYMSDDEEFIQIIIRLNMIDEAVKLCLEKRNINTLKDLMSQIPSNHPQREKISHYLSVPVAQWKDFVCRQAF
;
A
#
# COMPACT_ATOMS: atom_id res chain seq x y z
N MET A 1 -5.57 21.52 8.90
CA MET A 1 -4.42 22.46 8.89
C MET A 1 -3.84 22.51 10.30
N SER A 2 -2.70 21.88 10.54
CA SER A 2 -1.90 22.09 11.76
C SER A 2 -0.55 22.65 11.32
N THR A 3 -0.41 23.97 11.40
CA THR A 3 0.88 24.64 11.26
C THR A 3 1.74 24.27 12.46
N TRP A 4 2.45 23.14 12.36
CA TRP A 4 3.55 22.86 13.27
C TRP A 4 4.46 24.08 13.31
N PRO A 5 4.82 24.61 14.49
CA PRO A 5 5.67 25.77 14.61
C PRO A 5 7.11 25.33 14.32
N LEU A 6 7.41 24.94 13.08
CA LEU A 6 8.75 24.55 12.63
C LEU A 6 9.78 25.67 12.88
N SER A 7 9.31 26.90 13.11
CA SER A 7 10.08 28.06 13.57
C SER A 7 10.59 27.95 15.03
N THR A 8 9.97 27.12 15.89
CA THR A 8 10.42 26.88 17.27
C THR A 8 11.64 25.97 17.36
N PHE A 9 11.93 25.19 16.31
CA PHE A 9 13.13 24.36 16.25
C PHE A 9 14.29 25.18 15.67
N VAL A 10 14.92 25.99 16.51
CA VAL A 10 15.96 26.95 16.10
C VAL A 10 17.32 26.27 15.88
N SER A 11 17.65 25.25 16.69
CA SER A 11 18.95 24.58 16.63
C SER A 11 19.03 23.52 15.52
N GLN A 12 20.24 23.30 14.98
CA GLN A 12 20.50 22.25 13.99
C GLN A 12 20.17 20.85 14.52
N ALA A 13 20.49 20.57 15.79
CA ALA A 13 20.18 19.29 16.44
C ALA A 13 18.67 19.04 16.51
N SER A 14 17.91 20.08 16.90
CA SER A 14 16.45 20.04 16.95
C SER A 14 15.82 19.81 15.57
N LYS A 15 16.38 20.42 14.52
CA LYS A 15 15.97 20.22 13.12
C LYS A 15 16.28 18.80 12.62
N SER A 16 17.41 18.22 13.00
CA SER A 16 17.72 16.82 12.68
C SER A 16 16.78 15.83 13.39
N ILE A 17 16.42 16.09 14.65
CA ILE A 17 15.49 15.24 15.41
C ILE A 17 14.10 15.23 14.76
N ILE A 18 13.54 16.39 14.44
CA ILE A 18 12.20 16.44 13.84
C ILE A 18 12.17 15.80 12.44
N LEU A 19 13.26 15.89 11.68
CA LEU A 19 13.35 15.24 10.38
C LEU A 19 13.43 13.71 10.52
N ASN A 20 14.14 13.20 11.54
CA ASN A 20 14.16 11.77 11.84
C ASN A 20 12.79 11.26 12.30
N LEU A 21 12.10 12.04 13.13
CA LEU A 21 10.73 11.72 13.55
C LEU A 21 9.77 11.72 12.36
N ALA A 22 9.82 12.73 11.49
CA ALA A 22 9.01 12.75 10.28
C ALA A 22 9.36 11.61 9.31
N ALA A 23 10.63 11.24 9.19
CA ALA A 23 11.02 10.07 8.40
C ALA A 23 10.42 8.77 8.97
N SER A 24 10.27 8.66 10.30
CA SER A 24 9.66 7.51 10.96
C SER A 24 8.12 7.45 10.84
N THR A 25 7.46 8.54 10.44
CA THR A 25 6.01 8.53 10.22
C THR A 25 5.62 8.01 8.83
N TYR A 26 6.58 7.81 7.92
CA TYR A 26 6.35 7.41 6.52
C TYR A 26 5.38 8.31 5.74
N ASP A 27 5.12 9.53 6.23
CA ASP A 27 4.27 10.53 5.57
C ASP A 27 5.13 11.35 4.61
N GLY A 28 5.11 10.99 3.32
CA GLY A 28 5.93 11.62 2.29
C GLY A 28 5.63 13.11 2.08
N ASP A 29 4.39 13.54 2.30
CA ASP A 29 3.98 14.94 2.20
C ASP A 29 4.54 15.77 3.33
N LEU A 30 4.49 15.23 4.56
CA LEU A 30 5.07 15.85 5.74
C LEU A 30 6.59 15.98 5.61
N ILE A 31 7.27 14.90 5.20
CA ILE A 31 8.73 14.89 4.97
C ILE A 31 9.09 15.96 3.94
N THR A 32 8.40 15.99 2.79
CA THR A 32 8.67 16.95 1.71
C THR A 32 8.48 18.40 2.16
N LYS A 33 7.41 18.69 2.93
CA LYS A 33 7.15 20.03 3.49
C LYS A 33 8.25 20.48 4.45
N ILE A 34 8.69 19.61 5.35
CA ILE A 34 9.75 19.91 6.33
C ILE A 34 11.07 20.17 5.61
N VAL A 35 11.45 19.30 4.67
CA VAL A 35 12.71 19.42 3.95
C VAL A 35 12.76 20.71 3.11
N ASN A 36 11.66 21.07 2.43
CA ASN A 36 11.58 22.33 1.69
C ASN A 36 11.68 23.56 2.60
N LYS A 37 11.07 23.51 3.79
CA LYS A 37 11.19 24.60 4.78
C LYS A 37 12.61 24.69 5.36
N PHE A 38 13.31 23.57 5.50
CA PHE A 38 14.73 23.58 5.88
C PHE A 38 15.60 24.13 4.77
N LYS A 39 15.33 23.80 3.51
CA LYS A 39 16.07 24.35 2.36
C LYS A 39 15.97 25.87 2.28
N SER A 40 14.81 26.44 2.63
CA SER A 40 14.59 27.90 2.62
C SER A 40 15.13 28.62 3.86
N SER A 41 15.29 27.93 4.99
CA SER A 41 15.72 28.53 6.26
C SER A 41 17.15 28.24 6.68
N LEU A 42 17.83 27.29 6.05
CA LEU A 42 19.21 26.88 6.37
C LEU A 42 20.20 27.33 5.31
N SER A 43 21.45 27.54 5.74
CA SER A 43 22.56 27.67 4.79
C SER A 43 22.72 26.39 3.98
N GLU A 44 23.25 26.54 2.77
CA GLU A 44 23.42 25.44 1.83
C GLU A 44 24.24 24.29 2.42
N SER A 45 25.37 24.56 3.07
CA SER A 45 26.21 23.54 3.72
C SER A 45 25.51 22.79 4.85
N THR A 46 24.72 23.50 5.66
CA THR A 46 23.96 22.90 6.77
C THR A 46 22.87 21.99 6.23
N PHE A 47 22.14 22.44 5.21
CA PHE A 47 21.10 21.65 4.56
C PHE A 47 21.68 20.37 3.93
N GLN A 48 22.81 20.49 3.23
CA GLN A 48 23.53 19.35 2.66
C GLN A 48 23.95 18.32 3.71
N SER A 49 24.49 18.78 4.85
CA SER A 49 24.87 17.89 5.97
C SER A 49 23.67 17.14 6.55
N ILE A 50 22.50 17.78 6.63
CA ILE A 50 21.27 17.15 7.10
C ILE A 50 20.79 16.06 6.12
N LEU A 51 20.80 16.34 4.81
CA LEU A 51 20.41 15.36 3.80
C LEU A 51 21.34 14.13 3.79
N LEU A 52 22.65 14.34 3.89
CA LEU A 52 23.63 13.24 3.97
C LEU A 52 23.41 12.32 5.17
N LYS A 53 22.88 12.86 6.28
CA LYS A 53 22.59 12.10 7.51
C LYS A 53 21.21 11.44 7.51
N ASN A 54 20.32 11.82 6.58
CA ASN A 54 18.96 11.29 6.52
C ASN A 54 18.59 10.92 5.06
N PRO A 55 18.84 9.66 4.65
CA PRO A 55 18.63 9.22 3.27
C PRO A 55 17.16 9.28 2.85
N VAL A 56 16.23 8.99 3.76
CA VAL A 56 14.78 9.04 3.50
C VAL A 56 14.36 10.45 3.09
N ALA A 57 14.71 11.45 3.89
CA ALA A 57 14.46 12.86 3.59
C ALA A 57 15.14 13.32 2.30
N ALA A 58 16.35 12.82 2.04
CA ALA A 58 17.07 13.09 0.80
C ALA A 58 16.31 12.57 -0.43
N PHE A 59 15.80 11.34 -0.39
CA PHE A 59 14.99 10.77 -1.48
C PHE A 59 13.70 11.57 -1.74
N HIS A 60 12.96 11.93 -0.69
CA HIS A 60 11.76 12.75 -0.83
C HIS A 60 12.07 14.12 -1.46
N PHE A 61 13.19 14.74 -1.08
CA PHE A 61 13.62 16.00 -1.67
C PHE A 61 14.03 15.89 -3.13
N LEU A 62 14.77 14.85 -3.50
CA LEU A 62 15.10 14.58 -4.91
C LEU A 62 13.82 14.35 -5.73
N ASN A 63 12.85 13.61 -5.19
CA ASN A 63 11.58 13.39 -5.87
C ASN A 63 10.79 14.70 -6.06
N PHE A 64 10.77 15.57 -5.05
CA PHE A 64 10.17 16.90 -5.16
C PHE A 64 10.83 17.76 -6.25
N LEU A 65 12.17 17.78 -6.30
CA LEU A 65 12.90 18.52 -7.34
C LEU A 65 12.61 17.98 -8.75
N ARG A 66 12.46 16.66 -8.87
CA ARG A 66 12.06 15.98 -10.11
C ARG A 66 10.65 16.38 -10.54
N GLN A 67 9.67 16.28 -9.65
CA GLN A 67 8.27 16.62 -9.95
C GLN A 67 8.06 18.10 -10.29
N THR A 68 8.90 18.98 -9.73
CA THR A 68 8.86 20.42 -9.99
C THR A 68 9.77 20.87 -11.14
N GLY A 69 10.42 19.94 -11.85
CA GLY A 69 11.28 20.26 -13.01
C GLY A 69 12.58 21.01 -12.66
N GLN A 70 13.01 21.03 -11.40
CA GLN A 70 14.21 21.74 -10.94
C GLN A 70 15.50 20.95 -11.23
N LEU A 71 15.73 20.61 -12.51
CA LEU A 71 16.77 19.65 -12.96
C LEU A 71 18.20 20.04 -12.56
N ILE A 72 18.55 21.32 -12.60
CA ILE A 72 19.89 21.81 -12.21
C ILE A 72 20.17 21.51 -10.73
N ARG A 73 19.17 21.74 -9.87
CA ARG A 73 19.27 21.44 -8.43
C ARG A 73 19.25 19.94 -8.19
N LEU A 74 18.39 19.21 -8.89
CA LEU A 74 18.32 17.75 -8.80
C LEU A 74 19.70 17.15 -9.07
N LYS A 75 20.35 17.53 -10.18
CA LYS A 75 21.70 17.06 -10.53
C LYS A 75 22.73 17.41 -9.45
N LYS A 76 22.70 18.62 -8.90
CA LYS A 76 23.60 19.04 -7.82
C LYS A 76 23.48 18.15 -6.57
N TYR A 77 22.25 17.88 -6.11
CA TYR A 77 22.03 17.11 -4.90
C TYR A 77 22.17 15.60 -5.12
N MET A 78 21.81 15.09 -6.29
CA MET A 78 22.17 13.73 -6.70
C MET A 78 23.68 13.55 -6.63
N LYS A 79 24.43 14.56 -7.10
CA LYS A 79 25.88 14.52 -7.06
C LYS A 79 26.40 14.44 -5.61
N LEU A 80 25.94 15.35 -4.75
CA LEU A 80 26.31 15.38 -3.33
C LEU A 80 26.07 14.04 -2.61
N LEU A 81 24.93 13.40 -2.88
CA LEU A 81 24.49 12.18 -2.18
C LEU A 81 25.17 10.90 -2.69
N GLY A 82 26.10 11.01 -3.64
CA GLY A 82 26.82 9.86 -4.19
C GLY A 82 26.12 9.18 -5.37
N PHE A 83 24.98 9.69 -5.83
CA PHE A 83 24.34 9.28 -7.10
C PHE A 83 25.12 9.80 -8.35
N ILE A 84 26.33 10.34 -8.16
CA ILE A 84 27.19 10.95 -9.20
C ILE A 84 27.34 10.04 -10.41
N ARG A 85 27.41 8.73 -10.18
CA ARG A 85 27.55 7.74 -11.26
C ARG A 85 26.34 7.67 -12.18
N GLU A 86 25.13 8.03 -11.73
CA GLU A 86 23.91 8.05 -12.55
C GLU A 86 23.62 9.44 -13.15
N SER A 87 23.87 10.51 -12.39
CA SER A 87 23.53 11.88 -12.81
C SER A 87 24.45 12.46 -13.91
N GLU A 88 25.62 11.86 -14.10
CA GLU A 88 26.59 12.22 -15.17
C GLU A 88 26.36 11.42 -16.46
N ILE A 89 25.45 10.44 -16.45
CA ILE A 89 25.09 9.64 -17.61
C ILE A 89 24.25 10.51 -18.57
N PRO A 90 24.74 10.83 -19.79
CA PRO A 90 24.01 11.68 -20.74
C PRO A 90 22.65 11.08 -21.13
N SER A 91 22.61 9.76 -21.31
CA SER A 91 21.41 9.02 -21.66
C SER A 91 20.34 9.08 -20.55
N TYR A 92 20.74 8.99 -19.27
CA TYR A 92 19.84 9.16 -18.12
C TYR A 92 19.24 10.56 -18.09
N ASN A 93 20.04 11.61 -18.31
CA ASN A 93 19.53 12.98 -18.36
C ASN A 93 18.53 13.18 -19.52
N GLN A 94 18.79 12.58 -20.68
CA GLN A 94 17.86 12.60 -21.81
C GLN A 94 16.57 11.84 -21.51
N LEU A 95 16.66 10.65 -20.90
CA LEU A 95 15.50 9.89 -20.45
C LEU A 95 14.64 10.70 -19.50
N MET A 96 15.25 11.31 -18.48
CA MET A 96 14.51 12.13 -17.50
C MET A 96 13.79 13.31 -18.15
N GLN A 97 14.40 13.97 -19.14
CA GLN A 97 13.74 15.04 -19.88
C GLN A 97 12.56 14.54 -20.72
N LYS A 98 12.68 13.37 -21.35
CA LYS A 98 11.59 12.78 -22.14
C LYS A 98 10.45 12.28 -21.27
N LEU A 99 10.75 11.64 -20.14
CA LEU A 99 9.74 11.20 -19.17
C LEU A 99 8.92 12.39 -18.62
N MET A 100 9.54 13.55 -18.39
CA MET A 100 8.81 14.74 -17.95
C MET A 100 7.86 15.33 -19.01
N ASN A 101 8.10 15.05 -20.29
CA ASN A 101 7.30 15.56 -21.41
C ASN A 101 6.45 14.45 -22.07
N LEU A 102 6.30 13.29 -21.41
CA LEU A 102 5.66 12.12 -22.00
C LEU A 102 4.18 12.39 -22.32
N SER A 103 3.78 12.05 -23.55
CA SER A 103 2.38 11.90 -23.97
C SER A 103 2.21 10.55 -24.67
N SER A 104 0.96 10.09 -24.85
CA SER A 104 0.65 8.76 -25.41
C SER A 104 1.30 8.43 -26.76
N GLY A 105 1.69 9.45 -27.55
CA GLY A 105 2.39 9.26 -28.82
C GLY A 105 3.92 9.07 -28.72
N HIS A 106 4.53 9.24 -27.54
CA HIS A 106 5.99 9.21 -27.35
C HIS A 106 6.48 8.00 -26.54
N VAL A 107 5.60 7.05 -26.21
CA VAL A 107 5.94 5.88 -25.38
C VAL A 107 6.96 4.98 -26.08
N ASP A 108 6.77 4.69 -27.37
CA ASP A 108 7.70 3.86 -28.16
C ASP A 108 9.11 4.49 -28.20
N GLU A 109 9.16 5.83 -28.29
CA GLU A 109 10.41 6.55 -28.24
C GLU A 109 11.06 6.40 -26.86
N VAL A 110 10.32 6.61 -25.77
CA VAL A 110 10.86 6.45 -24.41
C VAL A 110 11.30 5.02 -24.13
N ASN A 111 10.56 4.00 -24.59
CA ASN A 111 10.93 2.59 -24.43
C ASN A 111 12.19 2.25 -25.23
N LYS A 112 12.32 2.76 -26.45
CA LYS A 112 13.57 2.63 -27.22
C LYS A 112 14.76 3.24 -26.47
N TYR A 113 14.59 4.40 -25.83
CA TYR A 113 15.66 5.02 -25.05
C TYR A 113 15.96 4.27 -23.74
N LEU A 114 14.95 3.77 -23.03
CA LEU A 114 15.14 2.89 -21.87
C LEU A 114 15.97 1.65 -22.23
N MET A 115 15.67 1.04 -23.38
CA MET A 115 16.43 -0.11 -23.89
C MET A 115 17.84 0.27 -24.35
N GLN A 116 18.03 1.44 -24.99
CA GLN A 116 19.35 1.94 -25.37
C GLN A 116 20.26 2.22 -24.15
N ILE A 117 19.69 2.74 -23.05
CA ILE A 117 20.40 2.92 -21.78
C ILE A 117 20.85 1.58 -21.22
N ALA A 118 19.94 0.61 -21.23
CA ALA A 118 20.19 -0.76 -20.84
C ALA A 118 21.32 -1.41 -21.66
N GLU A 119 21.34 -1.22 -22.98
CA GLU A 119 22.27 -1.90 -23.90
C GLU A 119 23.64 -1.23 -24.02
N SER A 120 23.75 0.10 -23.88
CA SER A 120 25.00 0.84 -24.18
C SER A 120 25.90 1.07 -22.97
N GLU A 121 25.36 1.59 -21.87
CA GLU A 121 26.16 2.12 -20.75
C GLU A 121 26.17 1.20 -19.52
N VAL A 122 25.17 0.30 -19.39
CA VAL A 122 25.10 -0.67 -18.28
C VAL A 122 25.95 -1.93 -18.54
N ALA A 123 26.10 -2.34 -19.80
CA ALA A 123 26.89 -3.52 -20.17
C ALA A 123 28.38 -3.45 -19.75
N SER A 124 28.91 -2.24 -19.54
CA SER A 124 30.32 -2.00 -19.22
C SER A 124 30.60 -1.76 -17.72
N ASN A 125 29.57 -1.66 -16.86
CA ASN A 125 29.77 -1.34 -15.44
C ASN A 125 28.81 -2.12 -14.50
N PRO A 126 29.33 -3.07 -13.69
CA PRO A 126 28.51 -3.86 -12.76
C PRO A 126 27.76 -3.05 -11.70
N THR A 127 28.23 -1.83 -11.37
CA THR A 127 27.58 -0.97 -10.36
C THR A 127 26.25 -0.38 -10.80
N VAL A 128 25.93 -0.44 -12.10
CA VAL A 128 24.69 0.09 -12.69
C VAL A 128 23.75 -1.02 -13.18
N LYS A 129 24.02 -2.30 -12.83
CA LYS A 129 23.14 -3.44 -13.18
C LYS A 129 21.68 -3.21 -12.75
N PHE A 130 21.48 -2.58 -11.59
CA PHE A 130 20.13 -2.26 -11.09
C PHE A 130 19.39 -1.26 -12.01
N ILE A 131 20.11 -0.38 -12.71
CA ILE A 131 19.51 0.58 -13.66
C ILE A 131 18.93 -0.16 -14.86
N PHE A 132 19.61 -1.19 -15.37
CA PHE A 132 19.08 -2.04 -16.42
C PHE A 132 17.80 -2.74 -15.96
N GLU A 133 17.85 -3.40 -14.80
CA GLU A 133 16.70 -4.14 -14.25
C GLU A 133 15.48 -3.20 -14.08
N ILE A 134 15.67 -2.03 -13.46
CA ILE A 134 14.61 -1.03 -13.31
C ILE A 134 14.14 -0.49 -14.67
N SER A 135 15.05 -0.19 -15.60
CA SER A 135 14.67 0.37 -16.92
C SER A 135 13.86 -0.62 -17.75
N SER A 136 14.22 -1.91 -17.70
CA SER A 136 13.46 -2.98 -18.35
C SER A 136 12.09 -3.16 -17.71
N GLU A 137 11.98 -3.15 -16.39
CA GLU A 137 10.70 -3.22 -15.69
C GLU A 137 9.81 -2.00 -16.01
N LEU A 138 10.38 -0.80 -16.01
CA LEU A 138 9.66 0.42 -16.38
C LEU A 138 9.17 0.39 -17.83
N ALA A 139 9.96 -0.12 -18.77
CA ALA A 139 9.53 -0.27 -20.17
C ALA A 139 8.32 -1.22 -20.28
N VAL A 140 8.36 -2.36 -19.58
CA VAL A 140 7.24 -3.31 -19.54
C VAL A 140 5.97 -2.67 -18.97
N ILE A 141 6.10 -1.92 -17.87
CA ILE A 141 4.97 -1.21 -17.26
C ILE A 141 4.43 -0.17 -18.23
N LEU A 142 5.30 0.63 -18.85
CA LEU A 142 4.93 1.66 -19.81
C LEU A 142 4.19 1.13 -21.03
N ASP A 143 4.67 0.03 -21.61
CA ASP A 143 3.98 -0.63 -22.72
C ASP A 143 2.57 -1.08 -22.31
N TYR A 144 2.42 -1.61 -21.10
CA TYR A 144 1.12 -1.96 -20.53
C TYR A 144 0.22 -0.73 -20.37
N GLN A 145 0.73 0.33 -19.75
CA GLN A 145 -0.02 1.57 -19.53
C GLN A 145 -0.51 2.14 -20.85
N ASN A 146 0.38 2.21 -21.86
CA ASN A 146 0.04 2.72 -23.18
C ASN A 146 -1.03 1.88 -23.88
N SER A 147 -0.93 0.54 -23.77
CA SER A 147 -1.90 -0.39 -24.36
C SER A 147 -3.32 -0.19 -23.82
N TYR A 148 -3.45 0.22 -22.55
CA TYR A 148 -4.74 0.36 -21.86
C TYR A 148 -5.14 1.81 -21.52
N GLU A 149 -4.33 2.82 -21.86
CA GLU A 149 -4.58 4.23 -21.54
C GLU A 149 -5.95 4.71 -22.03
N ARG A 150 -6.35 4.28 -23.23
CA ARG A 150 -7.65 4.65 -23.81
C ARG A 150 -8.82 4.04 -23.03
N GLU A 151 -8.72 2.76 -22.69
CA GLU A 151 -9.75 2.08 -21.89
C GLU A 151 -9.86 2.69 -20.49
N TRP A 152 -8.71 2.97 -19.86
CA TRP A 152 -8.66 3.65 -18.57
C TRP A 152 -9.30 5.02 -18.61
N SER A 153 -9.01 5.82 -19.64
CA SER A 153 -9.60 7.16 -19.80
C SER A 153 -11.13 7.11 -19.88
N LEU A 154 -11.69 6.10 -20.56
CA LEU A 154 -13.15 5.91 -20.63
C LEU A 154 -13.72 5.52 -19.26
N HIS A 155 -13.13 4.52 -18.62
CA HIS A 155 -13.54 4.06 -17.30
C HIS A 155 -13.44 5.18 -16.24
N TYR A 156 -12.36 5.96 -16.26
CA TYR A 156 -12.16 7.10 -15.36
C TYR A 156 -13.29 8.13 -15.52
N ASN A 157 -13.71 8.44 -16.75
CA ASN A 157 -14.81 9.36 -17.00
C ASN A 157 -16.15 8.81 -16.50
N GLU A 158 -16.41 7.51 -16.65
CA GLU A 158 -17.60 6.84 -16.11
C GLU A 158 -17.65 6.91 -14.57
N LEU A 159 -16.51 6.73 -13.90
CA LEU A 159 -16.43 6.87 -12.45
C LEU A 159 -16.78 8.29 -11.96
N HIS A 160 -16.50 9.31 -12.77
CA HIS A 160 -16.77 10.71 -12.45
C HIS A 160 -18.22 11.13 -12.69
N THR A 161 -18.92 10.47 -13.63
CA THR A 161 -20.33 10.78 -13.93
C THR A 161 -21.28 10.11 -12.95
N ASN A 162 -20.88 9.00 -12.31
CA ASN A 162 -21.68 8.30 -11.32
C ASN A 162 -21.50 8.89 -9.91
N ALA A 163 -22.59 9.44 -9.35
CA ALA A 163 -22.61 10.10 -8.04
C ALA A 163 -22.13 9.20 -6.87
N ASN A 164 -22.31 7.88 -6.98
CA ASN A 164 -21.88 6.94 -5.95
C ASN A 164 -20.37 6.68 -5.97
N THR A 165 -19.72 6.80 -7.14
CA THR A 165 -18.28 6.55 -7.33
C THR A 165 -17.46 7.82 -7.45
N GLN A 166 -18.09 8.99 -7.54
CA GLN A 166 -17.42 10.27 -7.74
C GLN A 166 -16.37 10.58 -6.66
N LYS A 167 -16.63 10.23 -5.39
CA LYS A 167 -15.66 10.39 -4.30
C LYS A 167 -14.40 9.55 -4.53
N LEU A 168 -14.57 8.29 -4.94
CA LEU A 168 -13.46 7.40 -5.26
C LEU A 168 -12.68 7.89 -6.49
N ALA A 169 -13.38 8.47 -7.46
CA ALA A 169 -12.77 8.96 -8.69
C ALA A 169 -11.77 10.12 -8.46
N THR A 170 -11.98 10.94 -7.41
CA THR A 170 -11.09 12.07 -7.09
C THR A 170 -9.70 11.68 -6.60
N THR A 171 -9.50 10.45 -6.15
CA THR A 171 -8.20 9.96 -5.66
C THR A 171 -7.42 9.20 -6.73
N LEU A 172 -8.04 8.90 -7.87
CA LEU A 172 -7.44 8.09 -8.93
C LEU A 172 -6.73 8.96 -9.97
N PRO A 173 -5.66 8.45 -10.60
CA PRO A 173 -4.97 9.20 -11.64
C PRO A 173 -5.80 9.27 -12.92
N LYS A 174 -5.93 10.47 -13.50
CA LYS A 174 -6.65 10.68 -14.77
C LYS A 174 -6.03 9.91 -15.96
N SER A 175 -4.72 9.73 -15.93
CA SER A 175 -3.95 9.01 -16.95
C SER A 175 -3.22 7.84 -16.31
N LEU A 176 -3.20 6.70 -16.99
CA LEU A 176 -2.49 5.49 -16.60
C LEU A 176 -0.99 5.60 -16.89
N LEU A 177 -0.60 6.45 -17.84
CA LEU A 177 0.79 6.71 -18.18
C LEU A 177 1.59 7.26 -16.99
N MET A 178 2.83 6.79 -16.84
CA MET A 178 3.76 7.18 -15.77
C MET A 178 3.28 6.88 -14.34
N GLN A 179 2.20 6.12 -14.19
CA GLN A 179 1.75 5.70 -12.88
C GLN A 179 2.71 4.65 -12.30
N PRO A 180 2.87 4.59 -10.97
CA PRO A 180 3.60 3.49 -10.36
C PRO A 180 2.88 2.16 -10.62
N LEU A 181 3.61 1.05 -10.43
CA LEU A 181 3.08 -0.30 -10.63
C LEU A 181 1.81 -0.56 -9.80
N CYS A 182 1.75 -0.07 -8.56
CA CYS A 182 0.58 -0.21 -7.69
C CYS A 182 -0.68 0.44 -8.28
N GLU A 183 -0.58 1.67 -8.77
CA GLU A 183 -1.69 2.39 -9.41
C GLU A 183 -2.08 1.73 -10.74
N THR A 184 -1.09 1.23 -11.48
CA THR A 184 -1.33 0.50 -12.73
C THR A 184 -2.11 -0.79 -12.47
N LEU A 185 -1.71 -1.59 -11.48
CA LEU A 185 -2.45 -2.79 -11.08
C LEU A 185 -3.85 -2.45 -10.56
N SER A 186 -3.98 -1.42 -9.73
CA SER A 186 -5.27 -0.92 -9.22
C SER A 186 -6.23 -0.57 -10.36
N ALA A 187 -5.76 0.16 -11.37
CA ALA A 187 -6.54 0.49 -12.56
C ALA A 187 -6.97 -0.76 -13.34
N LEU A 188 -6.06 -1.70 -13.57
CA LEU A 188 -6.36 -2.96 -14.28
C LEU A 188 -7.42 -3.79 -13.56
N VAL A 189 -7.31 -3.94 -12.24
CA VAL A 189 -8.28 -4.69 -11.43
C VAL A 189 -9.67 -4.07 -11.49
N ARG A 190 -9.77 -2.73 -11.47
CA ARG A 190 -11.05 -2.02 -11.58
C ARG A 190 -11.69 -2.19 -12.94
N MET A 191 -10.90 -2.05 -14.01
CA MET A 191 -11.42 -2.20 -15.37
C MET A 191 -11.85 -3.64 -15.65
N ASP A 192 -11.12 -4.63 -15.15
CA ASP A 192 -11.43 -6.05 -15.37
C ASP A 192 -12.63 -6.52 -14.54
N HIS A 193 -12.89 -5.89 -13.39
CA HIS A 193 -13.83 -6.38 -12.37
C HIS A 193 -13.61 -7.86 -12.00
N SER A 194 -12.40 -8.38 -12.22
CA SER A 194 -12.08 -9.80 -12.07
C SER A 194 -10.57 -10.01 -11.91
N LEU A 195 -10.17 -10.83 -10.93
CA LEU A 195 -8.77 -11.23 -10.69
C LEU A 195 -8.50 -12.72 -10.98
N LYS A 196 -9.22 -13.28 -11.95
CA LYS A 196 -9.02 -14.67 -12.40
C LYS A 196 -7.64 -14.89 -13.04
N SER A 197 -7.28 -16.16 -13.22
CA SER A 197 -6.09 -16.56 -13.98
C SER A 197 -6.06 -15.88 -15.35
N ASN A 198 -4.89 -15.33 -15.69
CA ASN A 198 -4.61 -14.53 -16.89
C ASN A 198 -5.33 -13.18 -16.97
N SER A 199 -5.88 -12.65 -15.87
CA SER A 199 -6.28 -11.25 -15.80
C SER A 199 -5.10 -10.31 -16.11
N ARG A 200 -5.39 -9.09 -16.58
CA ARG A 200 -4.32 -8.15 -17.00
C ARG A 200 -3.37 -7.84 -15.84
N ALA A 201 -3.92 -7.69 -14.64
CA ALA A 201 -3.15 -7.49 -13.41
C ALA A 201 -2.23 -8.69 -13.09
N GLU A 202 -2.73 -9.93 -13.18
CA GLU A 202 -1.91 -11.12 -12.91
C GLU A 202 -0.79 -11.28 -13.95
N VAL A 203 -1.07 -11.02 -15.22
CA VAL A 203 -0.04 -11.09 -16.29
C VAL A 203 1.04 -10.02 -16.07
N LEU A 204 0.65 -8.79 -15.73
CA LEU A 204 1.62 -7.72 -15.42
C LEU A 204 2.46 -8.09 -14.18
N GLY A 205 1.83 -8.59 -13.11
CA GLY A 205 2.52 -9.03 -11.90
C GLY A 205 3.57 -10.11 -12.16
N LYS A 206 3.25 -11.09 -13.02
CA LYS A 206 4.19 -12.13 -13.46
C LYS A 206 5.35 -11.55 -14.28
N LYS A 207 5.08 -10.63 -15.21
CA LYS A 207 6.12 -9.98 -16.04
C LYS A 207 7.09 -9.15 -15.20
N CYS A 208 6.58 -8.45 -14.19
CA CYS A 208 7.37 -7.68 -13.23
C CYS A 208 7.95 -8.53 -12.09
N LYS A 209 7.77 -9.86 -12.10
CA LYS A 209 8.32 -10.80 -11.10
C LYS A 209 7.97 -10.43 -9.65
N ILE A 210 6.76 -9.91 -9.42
CA ILE A 210 6.28 -9.53 -8.09
C ILE A 210 6.11 -10.80 -7.25
N ALA A 211 6.54 -10.76 -5.99
CA ALA A 211 6.29 -11.85 -5.06
C ALA A 211 4.79 -12.03 -4.80
N ASP A 212 4.32 -13.27 -4.63
CA ASP A 212 2.89 -13.58 -4.45
C ASP A 212 2.24 -12.77 -3.32
N GLU A 213 2.88 -12.71 -2.16
CA GLU A 213 2.38 -11.93 -1.02
C GLU A 213 2.30 -10.42 -1.33
N GLN A 214 3.30 -9.86 -2.01
CA GLN A 214 3.29 -8.45 -2.40
C GLN A 214 2.18 -8.17 -3.40
N PHE A 215 1.99 -9.05 -4.38
CA PHE A 215 0.91 -8.92 -5.36
C PHE A 215 -0.45 -8.91 -4.68
N LYS A 216 -0.69 -9.80 -3.72
CA LYS A 216 -1.94 -9.83 -2.93
C LYS A 216 -2.21 -8.50 -2.25
N TRP A 217 -1.21 -7.93 -1.55
CA TRP A 217 -1.36 -6.63 -0.90
C TRP A 217 -1.67 -5.50 -1.87
N LEU A 218 -1.08 -5.51 -3.07
CA LEU A 218 -1.29 -4.47 -4.08
C LEU A 218 -2.70 -4.46 -4.68
N VAL A 219 -3.42 -5.58 -4.61
CA VAL A 219 -4.75 -5.71 -5.24
C VAL A 219 -5.90 -5.83 -4.23
N VAL A 220 -5.63 -5.90 -2.93
CA VAL A 220 -6.66 -5.92 -1.88
C VAL A 220 -7.53 -4.66 -1.92
N GLU A 221 -6.93 -3.47 -1.87
CA GLU A 221 -7.67 -2.21 -1.87
C GLU A 221 -8.57 -2.02 -3.09
N PRO A 222 -8.11 -2.21 -4.34
CA PRO A 222 -8.98 -2.08 -5.50
C PRO A 222 -10.12 -3.10 -5.53
N LEU A 223 -9.91 -4.33 -5.05
CA LEU A 223 -11.00 -5.32 -4.91
C LEU A 223 -12.04 -4.88 -3.88
N VAL A 224 -11.59 -4.44 -2.70
CA VAL A 224 -12.46 -3.93 -1.62
C VAL A 224 -13.30 -2.74 -2.10
N GLN A 225 -12.66 -1.76 -2.74
CA GLN A 225 -13.35 -0.57 -3.24
C GLN A 225 -14.30 -0.87 -4.40
N SER A 226 -14.05 -1.95 -5.15
CA SER A 226 -14.94 -2.45 -6.19
C SER A 226 -16.00 -3.43 -5.65
N GLN A 227 -16.01 -3.69 -4.33
CA GLN A 227 -16.87 -4.66 -3.66
C GLN A 227 -16.81 -6.07 -4.28
N ASN A 228 -15.66 -6.43 -4.86
CA ASN A 228 -15.46 -7.74 -5.45
C ASN A 228 -14.98 -8.74 -4.38
N TRP A 229 -15.93 -9.16 -3.54
CA TRP A 229 -15.68 -10.02 -2.39
C TRP A 229 -15.28 -11.44 -2.79
N ASP A 230 -15.79 -11.95 -3.91
CA ASP A 230 -15.53 -13.33 -4.38
C ASP A 230 -14.07 -13.51 -4.79
N ASP A 231 -13.53 -12.57 -5.56
CA ASP A 231 -12.12 -12.60 -5.93
C ASP A 231 -11.21 -12.26 -4.75
N LEU A 232 -11.64 -11.37 -3.85
CA LEU A 232 -10.90 -11.09 -2.62
C LEU A 232 -10.78 -12.36 -1.76
N GLU A 233 -11.88 -13.10 -1.57
CA GLU A 233 -11.88 -14.35 -0.81
C GLU A 233 -10.97 -15.39 -1.48
N SER A 234 -11.08 -15.55 -2.80
CA SER A 234 -10.25 -16.47 -3.59
C SER A 234 -8.76 -16.11 -3.57
N LEU A 235 -8.44 -14.82 -3.47
CA LEU A 235 -7.08 -14.30 -3.41
C LEU A 235 -6.42 -14.56 -2.06
N VAL A 236 -7.12 -14.24 -0.97
CA VAL A 236 -6.52 -14.24 0.38
C VAL A 236 -6.71 -15.56 1.10
N LEU A 237 -7.74 -16.35 0.77
CA LEU A 237 -7.98 -17.65 1.40
C LEU A 237 -7.48 -18.81 0.55
N LYS A 238 -6.92 -19.80 1.22
CA LYS A 238 -6.55 -21.07 0.59
C LYS A 238 -6.98 -22.24 1.45
N LYS A 239 -7.25 -23.36 0.80
CA LYS A 239 -7.47 -24.63 1.50
C LYS A 239 -6.13 -25.17 1.99
N ARG A 240 -6.01 -25.41 3.29
CA ARG A 240 -4.79 -25.95 3.90
C ARG A 240 -4.52 -27.37 3.38
N SER A 241 -3.30 -27.68 2.95
CA SER A 241 -2.97 -28.94 2.25
C SER A 241 -3.30 -30.22 3.04
N LEU A 242 -3.37 -30.15 4.37
CA LEU A 242 -3.63 -31.27 5.28
C LEU A 242 -5.00 -31.21 5.98
N SER A 243 -5.81 -30.19 5.74
CA SER A 243 -7.12 -30.06 6.39
C SER A 243 -8.17 -29.53 5.41
N ARG A 244 -9.45 -29.87 5.60
CA ARG A 244 -10.53 -29.24 4.82
C ARG A 244 -10.79 -27.79 5.22
N ARG A 245 -10.00 -27.21 6.14
CA ARG A 245 -10.17 -25.84 6.63
C ARG A 245 -9.48 -24.84 5.69
N MET A 246 -10.09 -23.68 5.58
CA MET A 246 -9.51 -22.51 4.92
C MET A 246 -8.55 -21.81 5.87
N GLU A 247 -7.51 -21.19 5.32
CA GLU A 247 -6.56 -20.35 6.03
C GLU A 247 -6.31 -19.06 5.24
N ILE A 248 -6.02 -17.98 5.96
CA ILE A 248 -5.60 -16.70 5.35
C ILE A 248 -4.13 -16.84 4.95
N THR A 249 -3.80 -16.48 3.71
CA THR A 249 -2.46 -16.68 3.11
C THR A 249 -1.51 -15.50 3.28
N ILE A 250 -1.98 -14.42 3.90
CA ILE A 250 -1.23 -13.20 4.23
C ILE A 250 -1.45 -12.89 5.72
N PRO A 251 -0.61 -12.06 6.38
CA PRO A 251 -0.74 -11.75 7.80
C PRO A 251 -2.17 -11.28 8.17
N SER A 252 -2.88 -12.09 8.97
CA SER A 252 -4.30 -11.92 9.24
C SER A 252 -4.61 -10.64 10.02
N ASP A 253 -3.79 -10.31 11.00
CA ASP A 253 -3.89 -9.05 11.74
C ASP A 253 -3.90 -7.82 10.85
N ARG A 254 -2.88 -7.74 9.99
CA ARG A 254 -2.71 -6.60 9.08
C ARG A 254 -3.87 -6.52 8.12
N LEU A 255 -4.34 -7.66 7.62
CA LEU A 255 -5.44 -7.70 6.65
C LEU A 255 -6.73 -7.15 7.27
N ILE A 256 -7.07 -7.61 8.47
CA ILE A 256 -8.29 -7.20 9.18
C ILE A 256 -8.23 -5.71 9.56
N LEU A 257 -7.07 -5.25 10.07
CA LEU A 257 -6.88 -3.83 10.39
C LEU A 257 -6.94 -2.96 9.13
N HIS A 258 -6.42 -3.45 8.01
CA HIS A 258 -6.50 -2.76 6.74
C HIS A 258 -7.94 -2.69 6.21
N PHE A 259 -8.71 -3.79 6.27
CA PHE A 259 -10.14 -3.79 5.94
C PHE A 259 -10.92 -2.76 6.75
N ASN A 260 -10.68 -2.70 8.07
CA ASN A 260 -11.30 -1.68 8.91
C ASN A 260 -10.90 -0.26 8.48
N SER A 261 -9.62 -0.04 8.12
CA SER A 261 -9.15 1.26 7.62
C SER A 261 -9.79 1.68 6.28
N LEU A 262 -10.17 0.70 5.46
CA LEU A 262 -10.87 0.91 4.19
C LEU A 262 -12.40 1.03 4.35
N GLY A 263 -12.91 0.93 5.58
CA GLY A 263 -14.35 1.01 5.87
C GLY A 263 -15.14 -0.22 5.42
N VAL A 264 -14.49 -1.39 5.37
CA VAL A 264 -15.17 -2.66 5.09
C VAL A 264 -16.22 -2.94 6.17
N PRO A 265 -17.46 -3.34 5.81
CA PRO A 265 -18.49 -3.67 6.78
C PRO A 265 -18.10 -4.79 7.75
N ASN A 266 -18.49 -4.66 9.03
CA ASN A 266 -18.15 -5.62 10.09
C ASN A 266 -18.59 -7.06 9.77
N ASN A 267 -19.72 -7.26 9.09
CA ASN A 267 -20.20 -8.59 8.70
C ASN A 267 -19.26 -9.28 7.68
N ILE A 268 -18.56 -8.51 6.85
CA ILE A 268 -17.53 -9.05 5.94
C ILE A 268 -16.28 -9.37 6.73
N ILE A 269 -15.83 -8.48 7.63
CA ILE A 269 -14.67 -8.69 8.51
C ILE A 269 -14.84 -9.94 9.38
N GLU A 270 -16.03 -10.16 9.95
CA GLU A 270 -16.40 -11.36 10.71
C GLU A 270 -16.13 -12.64 9.90
N GLY A 271 -16.43 -12.61 8.60
CA GLY A 271 -16.18 -13.70 7.67
C GLY A 271 -14.71 -14.10 7.55
N TYR A 272 -13.78 -13.21 7.86
CA TYR A 272 -12.34 -13.50 7.86
C TYR A 272 -11.80 -13.83 9.25
N LEU A 273 -12.35 -13.22 10.30
CA LEU A 273 -11.98 -13.48 11.71
C LEU A 273 -12.09 -14.98 12.07
N LYS A 274 -13.07 -15.70 11.50
CA LYS A 274 -13.20 -17.16 11.72
C LYS A 274 -11.98 -17.96 11.28
N TYR A 275 -11.19 -17.46 10.32
CA TYR A 275 -10.02 -18.15 9.78
C TYR A 275 -8.70 -17.79 10.48
N MET A 276 -8.72 -16.87 11.45
CA MET A 276 -7.56 -16.60 12.29
C MET A 276 -7.17 -17.83 13.11
N SER A 277 -5.87 -18.15 13.10
CA SER A 277 -5.28 -19.28 13.81
C SER A 277 -4.79 -18.94 15.20
N ASP A 278 -4.42 -17.68 15.46
CA ASP A 278 -3.91 -17.21 16.74
C ASP A 278 -5.05 -16.58 17.56
N ASP A 279 -5.37 -17.20 18.70
CA ASP A 279 -6.45 -16.77 19.59
C ASP A 279 -6.11 -15.46 20.33
N GLU A 280 -4.84 -15.19 20.63
CA GLU A 280 -4.41 -13.96 21.31
C GLU A 280 -4.52 -12.77 20.35
N GLU A 281 -3.98 -12.93 19.13
CA GLU A 281 -4.08 -11.93 18.07
C GLU A 281 -5.55 -11.62 17.73
N PHE A 282 -6.39 -12.66 17.66
CA PHE A 282 -7.84 -12.54 17.46
C PHE A 282 -8.50 -11.66 18.54
N ILE A 283 -8.22 -11.92 19.83
CA ILE A 283 -8.78 -11.12 20.94
C ILE A 283 -8.32 -9.66 20.84
N GLN A 284 -7.04 -9.42 20.59
CA GLN A 284 -6.50 -8.05 20.49
C GLN A 284 -7.18 -7.24 19.39
N ILE A 285 -7.40 -7.84 18.21
CA ILE A 285 -8.09 -7.19 17.09
C ILE A 285 -9.53 -6.89 17.43
N ILE A 286 -10.25 -7.86 18.01
CA ILE A 286 -11.67 -7.70 18.37
C ILE A 286 -11.88 -6.54 19.34
N ILE A 287 -11.02 -6.45 20.37
CA ILE A 287 -11.08 -5.37 21.35
C ILE A 287 -10.79 -4.03 20.65
N ARG A 288 -9.75 -4.01 19.80
CA ARG A 288 -9.36 -2.80 19.05
C ARG A 288 -10.46 -2.31 18.10
N LEU A 289 -11.20 -3.23 17.48
CA LEU A 289 -12.28 -2.93 16.54
C LEU A 289 -13.66 -2.84 17.20
N ASN A 290 -13.75 -3.07 18.52
CA ASN A 290 -15.00 -3.12 19.28
C ASN A 290 -16.03 -4.12 18.71
N MET A 291 -15.57 -5.27 18.21
CA MET A 291 -16.39 -6.34 17.61
C MET A 291 -16.68 -7.48 18.61
N ILE A 292 -17.00 -7.11 19.85
CA ILE A 292 -17.10 -8.06 20.97
C ILE A 292 -18.29 -9.02 20.78
N ASP A 293 -19.39 -8.55 20.19
CA ASP A 293 -20.59 -9.37 19.98
C ASP A 293 -20.33 -10.49 18.96
N GLU A 294 -19.69 -10.15 17.84
CA GLU A 294 -19.27 -11.07 16.78
C GLU A 294 -18.24 -12.07 17.31
N ALA A 295 -17.31 -11.61 18.16
CA ALA A 295 -16.30 -12.46 18.78
C ALA A 295 -16.88 -13.54 19.68
N VAL A 296 -17.88 -13.20 20.50
CA VAL A 296 -18.57 -14.17 21.37
C VAL A 296 -19.21 -15.26 20.52
N LYS A 297 -19.93 -14.88 19.45
CA LYS A 297 -20.52 -15.83 18.51
C LYS A 297 -19.46 -16.76 17.90
N LEU A 298 -18.35 -16.21 17.41
CA LEU A 298 -17.26 -17.00 16.82
C LEU A 298 -16.61 -17.96 17.85
N CYS A 299 -16.43 -17.54 19.10
CA CYS A 299 -15.92 -18.40 20.17
C CYS A 299 -16.86 -19.58 20.46
N LEU A 300 -18.18 -19.33 20.46
CA LEU A 300 -19.19 -20.35 20.65
C LEU A 300 -19.21 -21.36 19.48
N GLU A 301 -19.12 -20.87 18.24
CA GLU A 301 -19.03 -21.71 17.03
C GLU A 301 -17.77 -22.57 17.02
N LYS A 302 -16.61 -21.99 17.37
CA LYS A 302 -15.33 -22.70 17.51
C LYS A 302 -15.27 -23.62 18.74
N ARG A 303 -16.21 -23.47 19.68
CA ARG A 303 -16.23 -24.18 20.98
C ARG A 303 -14.94 -23.99 21.79
N ASN A 304 -14.32 -22.81 21.66
CA ASN A 304 -13.05 -22.52 22.31
C ASN A 304 -13.29 -21.85 23.67
N ILE A 305 -13.32 -22.65 24.74
CA ILE A 305 -13.56 -22.17 26.10
C ILE A 305 -12.46 -21.23 26.56
N ASN A 306 -11.21 -21.50 26.19
CA ASN A 306 -10.06 -20.74 26.66
C ASN A 306 -10.10 -19.33 26.08
N THR A 307 -10.27 -19.19 24.76
CA THR A 307 -10.44 -17.89 24.10
C THR A 307 -11.63 -17.11 24.67
N LEU A 308 -12.74 -17.77 25.00
CA LEU A 308 -13.90 -17.11 25.59
C LEU A 308 -13.62 -16.58 27.02
N LYS A 309 -12.86 -17.33 27.82
CA LYS A 309 -12.41 -16.88 29.15
C LYS A 309 -11.43 -15.71 29.05
N ASP A 310 -10.47 -15.81 28.13
CA ASP A 310 -9.45 -14.78 27.92
C ASP A 310 -10.11 -13.49 27.42
N LEU A 311 -11.07 -13.60 26.49
CA LEU A 311 -11.91 -12.49 26.05
C LEU A 311 -12.66 -11.85 27.22
N MET A 312 -13.33 -12.64 28.08
CA MET A 312 -14.03 -12.12 29.27
C MET A 312 -13.11 -11.37 30.24
N SER A 313 -11.84 -11.79 30.34
CA SER A 313 -10.85 -11.18 31.21
C SER A 313 -10.39 -9.80 30.70
N GLN A 314 -10.37 -9.60 29.38
CA GLN A 314 -9.87 -8.38 28.75
C GLN A 314 -10.96 -7.35 28.42
N ILE A 315 -12.24 -7.76 28.38
CA ILE A 315 -13.37 -6.84 28.18
C ILE A 315 -13.62 -5.99 29.45
N PRO A 316 -13.99 -4.69 29.31
CA PRO A 316 -14.36 -3.84 30.44
C PRO A 316 -15.42 -4.45 31.35
N SER A 317 -15.26 -4.28 32.67
CA SER A 317 -16.14 -4.90 33.67
C SER A 317 -17.62 -4.54 33.57
N ASN A 318 -17.93 -3.38 32.99
CA ASN A 318 -19.28 -2.86 32.78
C ASN A 318 -19.89 -3.25 31.42
N HIS A 319 -19.18 -4.04 30.60
CA HIS A 319 -19.66 -4.38 29.26
C HIS A 319 -20.84 -5.39 29.33
N PRO A 320 -21.94 -5.15 28.59
CA PRO A 320 -23.16 -5.98 28.68
C PRO A 320 -22.94 -7.44 28.27
N GLN A 321 -21.95 -7.73 27.41
CA GLN A 321 -21.63 -9.10 27.03
C GLN A 321 -20.97 -9.92 28.15
N ARG A 322 -20.47 -9.30 29.22
CA ARG A 322 -19.76 -10.04 30.27
C ARG A 322 -20.68 -11.01 31.02
N GLU A 323 -21.92 -10.60 31.27
CA GLU A 323 -22.95 -11.45 31.86
C GLU A 323 -23.33 -12.61 30.94
N LYS A 324 -23.47 -12.34 29.63
CA LYS A 324 -23.74 -13.37 28.62
C LYS A 324 -22.60 -14.39 28.54
N ILE A 325 -21.36 -13.93 28.51
CA ILE A 325 -20.18 -14.81 28.52
C ILE A 325 -20.15 -15.66 29.79
N SER A 326 -20.41 -15.06 30.96
CA SER A 326 -20.49 -15.80 32.23
C SER A 326 -21.56 -16.89 32.19
N HIS A 327 -22.72 -16.61 31.59
CA HIS A 327 -23.76 -17.62 31.39
C HIS A 327 -23.28 -18.76 30.50
N TYR A 328 -22.67 -18.45 29.35
CA TYR A 328 -22.12 -19.49 28.45
C TYR A 328 -21.04 -20.35 29.10
N LEU A 329 -20.18 -19.75 29.92
CA LEU A 329 -19.13 -20.47 30.67
C LEU A 329 -19.69 -21.34 31.80
N SER A 330 -20.93 -21.08 32.25
CA SER A 330 -21.61 -21.88 33.28
C SER A 330 -22.30 -23.14 32.74
N VAL A 331 -22.55 -23.22 31.43
CA VAL A 331 -23.23 -24.35 30.79
C VAL A 331 -22.24 -25.23 30.01
N PRO A 332 -22.49 -26.56 29.89
CA PRO A 332 -21.63 -27.44 29.12
C PRO A 332 -21.49 -27.00 27.66
N VAL A 333 -20.27 -27.07 27.10
CA VAL A 333 -19.96 -26.70 25.70
C VAL A 333 -20.84 -27.40 24.66
N ALA A 334 -21.32 -28.60 24.98
CA ALA A 334 -22.24 -29.33 24.12
C ALA A 334 -23.54 -28.55 23.85
N GLN A 335 -24.02 -27.77 24.82
CA GLN A 335 -25.24 -26.97 24.76
C GLN A 335 -25.03 -25.64 24.02
N TRP A 336 -23.78 -25.22 23.74
CA TRP A 336 -23.49 -23.94 23.07
C TRP A 336 -24.10 -23.84 21.66
N LYS A 337 -24.29 -24.98 20.98
CA LYS A 337 -24.93 -25.03 19.65
C LYS A 337 -26.35 -24.48 19.65
N ASP A 338 -27.10 -24.70 20.74
CA ASP A 338 -28.50 -24.28 20.83
C ASP A 338 -28.64 -22.76 20.97
N PHE A 339 -27.59 -22.08 21.44
CA PHE A 339 -27.56 -20.63 21.59
C PHE A 339 -27.20 -19.91 20.29
N VAL A 340 -26.28 -20.47 19.50
CA VAL A 340 -25.91 -19.92 18.17
C VAL A 340 -27.10 -19.98 17.21
N CYS A 341 -27.86 -21.09 17.21
CA CYS A 341 -29.04 -21.25 16.35
C CYS A 341 -30.22 -20.33 16.72
N ARG A 342 -30.32 -19.87 17.98
CA ARG A 342 -31.43 -19.00 18.44
C ARG A 342 -31.22 -17.52 18.14
N GLN A 343 -30.01 -17.11 17.74
CA GLN A 343 -29.70 -15.70 17.40
C GLN A 343 -29.76 -15.41 15.89
N ALA A 344 -30.00 -16.42 15.05
CA ALA A 344 -30.02 -16.31 13.60
C ALA A 344 -31.43 -16.16 12.99
N PHE A 345 -32.45 -15.84 13.80
CA PHE A 345 -33.84 -15.61 13.37
C PHE A 345 -34.38 -14.28 13.88
#